data_AF-A0AAW1U4N5-F1
#
_entry.id   AF-A0AAW1U4N5-F1
#
_cell.length_a   1.000
_cell.length_b   1.000
_cell.length_c   1.000
_cell.angle_alpha   90.00
_cell.angle_beta   90.00
_cell.angle_gamma   90.00
#
_symmetry.space_group_name_H-M   'P 1'
#
loop_
_entity.id
_entity.type
_entity.pdbx_description
1 polymer ?
#
loop_
_entity_poly.entity_id
_entity_poly.type
_entity_poly.pdbx_seq_one_letter_code
_entity_poly.pdbx_strand_id
1 'polypeptide(L)'
;MGFYEDVEKKYGLETTQNLKKWRANNTKLAAARNRRIFLLECKRQGLVPKHMALNIESITTLFNNENKWLNGKIREFNEKTVRKILNMEIIQVNCKITRLESANKQIQDKVHTLQEMHKYMRRSNISYNEKFHKIKLINKKKIETLSCGRGKNEVKNQDR
;
A
#
# COMPACT_ATOMS: atom_id res chain seq x y z
N MET A 1 -22.02 15.60 24.21
CA MET A 1 -20.78 14.96 24.70
C MET A 1 -20.33 13.96 23.66
N GLY A 2 -19.03 13.97 23.34
CA GLY A 2 -18.43 13.07 22.35
C GLY A 2 -17.96 11.76 22.97
N PHE A 3 -17.98 10.66 22.20
CA PHE A 3 -17.56 9.32 22.67
C PHE A 3 -16.23 9.29 23.43
N TYR A 4 -15.22 10.05 22.98
CA TYR A 4 -13.92 10.10 23.67
C TYR A 4 -13.99 10.86 25.00
N GLU A 5 -14.85 11.86 25.13
CA GLU A 5 -15.08 12.59 26.38
C GLU A 5 -15.76 11.67 27.41
N ASP A 6 -16.74 10.89 26.98
CA ASP A 6 -17.44 9.93 27.83
C ASP A 6 -16.49 8.81 28.32
N VAL A 7 -15.63 8.30 27.43
CA VAL A 7 -14.61 7.32 27.78
C VAL A 7 -13.56 7.92 28.72
N GLU A 8 -13.14 9.16 28.48
CA GLU A 8 -12.14 9.83 29.32
C GLU A 8 -12.65 10.05 30.74
N LYS A 9 -13.91 10.47 30.88
CA LYS A 9 -14.56 10.62 32.20
C LYS A 9 -14.68 9.29 32.95
N LYS A 10 -14.96 8.20 32.25
CA LYS A 10 -15.23 6.89 32.88
C LYS A 10 -13.99 6.03 33.10
N TYR A 11 -12.99 6.12 32.22
CA TYR A 11 -11.85 5.20 32.15
C TYR A 11 -10.49 5.93 32.09
N GLY A 12 -10.48 7.25 32.16
CA GLY A 12 -9.28 8.07 32.18
C GLY A 12 -8.65 8.36 30.82
N LEU A 13 -7.71 9.30 30.85
CA LEU A 13 -7.02 9.83 29.67
C LEU A 13 -6.22 8.75 28.91
N GLU A 14 -5.54 7.85 29.62
CA GLU A 14 -4.70 6.81 29.00
C GLU A 14 -5.53 5.90 28.08
N THR A 15 -6.69 5.46 28.56
CA THR A 15 -7.64 4.65 27.79
C THR A 15 -8.05 5.36 26.51
N THR A 16 -8.45 6.63 26.61
CA THR A 16 -8.82 7.45 25.45
C THR A 16 -7.67 7.59 24.45
N GLN A 17 -6.44 7.80 24.92
CA GLN A 17 -5.26 7.85 24.06
C GLN A 17 -5.00 6.52 23.36
N ASN A 18 -5.14 5.39 24.06
CA ASN A 18 -5.01 4.05 23.49
C ASN A 18 -6.05 3.82 22.39
N LEU A 19 -7.32 4.20 22.60
CA LEU A 19 -8.36 4.09 21.58
C LEU A 19 -8.08 4.97 20.35
N LYS A 20 -7.57 6.18 20.53
CA LYS A 20 -7.14 7.07 19.44
C LYS A 20 -5.97 6.47 18.65
N LYS A 21 -4.95 5.95 19.35
CA LYS A 21 -3.81 5.25 18.73
C LYS A 21 -4.26 4.02 17.93
N TRP A 22 -5.17 3.23 18.49
CA TRP A 22 -5.73 2.05 17.81
C TRP A 22 -6.47 2.43 16.52
N ARG A 23 -7.31 3.48 16.55
CA ARG A 23 -7.98 3.99 15.35
C ARG A 23 -6.99 4.47 14.28
N ALA A 24 -5.94 5.17 14.68
CA ALA A 24 -4.89 5.62 13.77
C ALA A 24 -4.15 4.44 13.14
N ASN A 25 -3.79 3.43 13.94
CA ASN A 25 -3.13 2.22 13.47
C ASN A 25 -4.02 1.40 12.51
N ASN A 26 -5.32 1.26 12.81
CA ASN A 26 -6.26 0.62 11.89
C ASN A 26 -6.35 1.33 10.54
N THR A 27 -6.34 2.67 10.54
CA THR A 27 -6.30 3.45 9.28
C THR A 27 -5.02 3.16 8.50
N LYS A 28 -3.86 3.13 9.18
CA LYS A 28 -2.57 2.77 8.56
C LYS A 28 -2.56 1.33 8.04
N LEU A 29 -3.20 0.40 8.77
CA LEU A 29 -3.30 -1.01 8.40
C LEU A 29 -4.17 -1.20 7.14
N ALA A 30 -5.30 -0.49 7.05
CA ALA A 30 -6.15 -0.49 5.85
C ALA A 30 -5.38 -0.03 4.60
N ALA A 31 -4.60 1.04 4.74
CA ALA A 31 -3.76 1.56 3.67
C ALA A 31 -2.64 0.56 3.29
N ALA A 32 -1.96 -0.04 4.28
CA ALA A 32 -0.89 -1.00 4.04
C ALA A 32 -1.41 -2.28 3.36
N ARG A 33 -2.54 -2.84 3.80
CA ARG A 33 -3.16 -4.02 3.16
C ARG A 33 -3.60 -3.73 1.73
N ASN A 34 -4.19 -2.56 1.48
CA ASN A 34 -4.50 -2.14 0.11
C ASN A 34 -3.26 -1.96 -0.77
N ARG A 35 -2.17 -1.40 -0.20
CA ARG A 35 -0.90 -1.28 -0.93
C ARG A 35 -0.34 -2.66 -1.28
N ARG A 36 -0.40 -3.62 -0.34
CA ARG A 36 -0.01 -5.02 -0.60
C ARG A 36 -0.80 -5.61 -1.77
N ILE A 37 -2.13 -5.49 -1.75
CA ILE A 37 -3.00 -5.97 -2.83
C ILE A 37 -2.59 -5.34 -4.17
N PHE A 38 -2.42 -4.02 -4.20
CA PHE A 38 -2.00 -3.32 -5.42
C PHE A 38 -0.64 -3.82 -5.95
N LEU A 39 0.37 -3.97 -5.09
CA LEU A 39 1.71 -4.42 -5.49
C LEU A 39 1.71 -5.88 -5.97
N LEU A 40 0.96 -6.75 -5.29
CA LEU A 40 0.80 -8.15 -5.71
C LEU A 40 0.10 -8.25 -7.05
N GLU A 41 -0.92 -7.43 -7.28
CA GLU A 41 -1.64 -7.40 -8.55
C GLU A 41 -0.75 -6.84 -9.68
N CYS A 42 0.05 -5.81 -9.40
CA CYS A 42 1.06 -5.34 -10.34
C CYS A 42 2.04 -6.47 -10.69
N LYS A 43 2.56 -7.20 -9.69
CA LYS A 43 3.46 -8.35 -9.91
C LYS A 43 2.80 -9.43 -10.76
N ARG A 44 1.54 -9.77 -10.47
CA ARG A 44 0.75 -10.78 -11.19
C ARG A 44 0.56 -10.42 -12.66
N GLN A 45 0.31 -9.15 -12.95
CA GLN A 45 0.12 -8.63 -14.31
C GLN A 45 1.44 -8.22 -14.98
N GLY A 46 2.58 -8.36 -14.30
CA GLY A 46 3.88 -7.87 -14.76
C GLY A 46 3.96 -6.34 -14.91
N LEU A 47 3.08 -5.59 -14.26
CA LEU A 47 3.04 -4.12 -14.32
C LEU A 47 4.06 -3.52 -13.35
N VAL A 48 4.57 -2.34 -13.73
CA VAL A 48 5.51 -1.57 -12.91
C VAL A 48 4.80 -0.32 -12.39
N PRO A 49 4.70 -0.13 -11.07
CA PRO A 49 4.18 1.10 -10.50
C PRO A 49 4.96 2.34 -10.99
N LYS A 50 4.25 3.43 -11.29
CA LYS A 50 4.85 4.66 -11.86
C LYS A 50 6.05 5.21 -11.07
N HIS A 51 5.98 5.19 -9.74
CA HIS A 51 7.08 5.70 -8.89
C HIS A 51 8.36 4.85 -8.97
N MET A 52 8.26 3.59 -9.41
CA MET A 52 9.43 2.75 -9.70
C MET A 52 9.95 2.98 -11.12
N ALA A 53 9.09 3.39 -12.05
CA ALA A 53 9.46 3.63 -13.44
C ALA A 53 10.37 4.87 -13.62
N LEU A 54 10.14 5.92 -12.82
CA LEU A 54 10.89 7.18 -12.90
C LEU A 54 12.40 7.04 -12.63
N ASN A 55 12.81 6.06 -11.82
CA ASN A 55 14.23 5.83 -11.51
C ASN A 55 14.99 5.08 -12.62
N ILE A 56 14.27 4.63 -13.66
CA ILE A 56 14.82 3.77 -14.72
C ILE A 56 15.02 4.57 -16.00
N GLU A 57 14.07 5.45 -16.33
CA GLU A 57 14.17 6.34 -17.49
C GLU A 57 15.48 7.14 -17.43
N SER A 58 15.90 7.57 -16.23
CA SER A 58 17.17 8.25 -15.99
C SER A 58 18.40 7.42 -16.37
N ILE A 59 18.41 6.10 -16.13
CA ILE A 59 19.52 5.21 -16.51
C ILE A 59 19.57 5.07 -18.03
N THR A 60 18.42 4.86 -18.68
CA THR A 60 18.37 4.68 -20.13
C THR A 60 18.76 5.96 -20.88
N THR A 61 18.40 7.15 -20.40
CA THR A 61 18.82 8.42 -20.99
C THR A 61 20.31 8.72 -20.85
N LEU A 62 20.97 8.21 -19.80
CA LEU A 62 22.42 8.40 -19.60
C LEU A 62 23.27 7.59 -20.58
N PHE A 63 22.71 6.52 -21.16
CA PHE A 63 23.40 5.63 -22.09
C PHE A 63 22.81 5.74 -23.51
N ASN A 64 22.61 6.96 -24.01
CA ASN A 64 22.20 7.27 -25.40
C ASN A 64 23.27 6.84 -26.43
N ASN A 65 23.56 5.55 -26.48
CA ASN A 65 24.47 4.93 -27.42
C ASN A 65 23.66 4.34 -28.57
N GLU A 66 24.10 4.59 -29.81
CA GLU A 66 23.57 3.96 -31.03
C GLU A 66 23.75 2.42 -31.04
N ASN A 67 24.48 1.88 -30.05
CA ASN A 67 24.75 0.46 -29.91
C ASN A 67 23.52 -0.31 -29.38
N LYS A 68 22.75 -0.86 -30.32
CA LYS A 68 21.56 -1.69 -30.07
C LYS A 68 21.81 -2.84 -29.08
N TRP A 69 22.99 -3.46 -29.09
CA TRP A 69 23.32 -4.56 -28.20
C TRP A 69 23.41 -4.11 -26.73
N LEU A 70 24.11 -2.99 -26.49
CA LEU A 70 24.24 -2.41 -25.15
C LEU A 70 22.88 -1.97 -24.61
N ASN A 71 22.04 -1.37 -25.45
CA ASN A 71 20.67 -1.00 -25.08
C ASN A 71 19.83 -2.21 -24.69
N GLY A 72 20.00 -3.36 -25.37
CA GLY A 72 19.38 -4.62 -24.99
C GLY A 72 19.80 -5.10 -23.59
N LYS A 73 21.09 -5.01 -23.27
CA LYS A 73 21.63 -5.38 -21.95
C LYS A 73 21.17 -4.44 -20.84
N ILE A 74 21.13 -3.14 -21.10
CA ILE A 74 20.62 -2.14 -20.15
C ILE A 74 19.14 -2.39 -19.86
N ARG A 75 18.33 -2.68 -20.89
CA ARG A 75 16.91 -3.02 -20.71
C ARG A 75 16.73 -4.26 -19.84
N GLU A 76 17.49 -5.32 -20.12
CA GLU A 76 17.44 -6.57 -19.34
C GLU A 76 17.82 -6.34 -17.86
N PHE A 77 18.88 -5.55 -17.63
CA PHE A 77 19.29 -5.15 -16.29
C PHE A 77 18.19 -4.35 -15.58
N ASN A 78 17.60 -3.37 -16.25
CA ASN A 78 16.52 -2.55 -15.72
C ASN A 78 15.30 -3.40 -15.33
N GLU A 79 14.86 -4.31 -16.19
CA GLU A 79 13.75 -5.23 -15.89
C GLU A 79 14.04 -6.13 -14.69
N LYS A 80 15.28 -6.60 -14.52
CA LYS A 80 15.70 -7.38 -13.34
C LYS A 80 15.66 -6.51 -12.07
N THR A 81 16.20 -5.30 -12.15
CA THR A 81 16.24 -4.35 -11.03
C THR A 81 14.84 -3.96 -10.57
N VAL A 82 13.92 -3.68 -11.51
CA VAL A 82 12.52 -3.37 -11.19
C VAL A 82 11.83 -4.49 -10.45
N ARG A 83 11.99 -5.74 -10.92
CA ARG A 83 11.39 -6.90 -10.26
C ARG A 83 11.92 -7.06 -8.84
N LYS A 84 13.21 -6.81 -8.62
CA LYS A 84 13.81 -6.80 -7.27
C LYS A 84 13.23 -5.68 -6.40
N ILE A 85 13.13 -4.46 -6.90
CA ILE A 85 12.55 -3.31 -6.18
C ILE A 85 11.09 -3.61 -5.80
N LEU A 86 10.29 -4.14 -6.73
CA LEU A 86 8.90 -4.52 -6.48
C LEU A 86 8.80 -5.58 -5.37
N ASN A 87 9.65 -6.61 -5.41
CA ASN A 87 9.68 -7.63 -4.36
C ASN A 87 10.09 -7.05 -3.00
N MET A 88 11.09 -6.18 -2.95
CA MET A 88 11.51 -5.50 -1.72
C MET A 88 10.37 -4.64 -1.14
N GLU A 89 9.64 -3.91 -1.97
CA GLU A 89 8.52 -3.09 -1.50
C GLU A 89 7.38 -3.98 -0.94
N ILE A 90 7.09 -5.12 -1.58
CA ILE A 90 6.12 -6.09 -1.05
C ILE A 90 6.56 -6.60 0.34
N ILE A 91 7.84 -6.95 0.50
CA ILE A 91 8.40 -7.40 1.79
C ILE A 91 8.25 -6.30 2.84
N GLN A 92 8.65 -5.06 2.53
CA GLN A 92 8.53 -3.92 3.45
C GLN A 92 7.08 -3.68 3.89
N VAL A 93 6.13 -3.77 2.95
CA VAL A 93 4.71 -3.61 3.26
C VAL A 93 4.21 -4.76 4.15
N ASN A 94 4.63 -6.00 3.92
CA ASN A 94 4.30 -7.13 4.80
C ASN A 94 4.84 -6.91 6.22
N CYS A 95 6.11 -6.54 6.37
CA CYS A 95 6.70 -6.19 7.67
C CYS A 95 5.91 -5.08 8.38
N LYS A 96 5.48 -4.05 7.63
CA LYS A 96 4.67 -2.96 8.17
C LYS A 96 3.29 -3.44 8.66
N ILE A 97 2.65 -4.35 7.93
CA ILE A 97 1.38 -4.96 8.33
C ILE A 97 1.56 -5.72 9.65
N THR A 98 2.55 -6.61 9.73
CA THR A 98 2.82 -7.40 10.95
C THR A 98 3.09 -6.52 12.16
N ARG A 99 3.89 -5.45 12.01
CA ARG A 99 4.16 -4.49 13.09
C ARG A 99 2.89 -3.77 13.56
N LEU A 100 2.03 -3.34 12.63
CA LEU A 100 0.77 -2.68 12.96
C LEU A 100 -0.23 -3.63 13.62
N GLU A 101 -0.30 -4.88 13.18
CA GLU A 101 -1.16 -5.91 13.78
C GLU A 101 -0.71 -6.22 15.21
N SER A 102 0.59 -6.36 15.45
CA SER A 102 1.16 -6.55 16.80
C SER A 102 0.85 -5.36 17.70
N ALA A 103 1.08 -4.12 17.24
CA ALA A 103 0.76 -2.91 17.99
C ALA A 103 -0.74 -2.78 18.30
N ASN A 104 -1.61 -3.17 17.36
CA ASN A 104 -3.05 -3.19 17.58
C ASN A 104 -3.46 -4.23 18.61
N LYS A 105 -2.86 -5.42 18.58
CA LYS A 105 -3.11 -6.47 19.56
C LYS A 105 -2.74 -5.99 20.97
N GLN A 106 -1.54 -5.41 21.14
CA GLN A 106 -1.11 -4.85 22.43
C GLN A 106 -2.07 -3.78 22.95
N ILE A 107 -2.58 -2.90 22.07
CA ILE A 107 -3.56 -1.90 22.49
C ILE A 107 -4.89 -2.57 22.87
N GLN A 108 -5.36 -3.52 22.07
CA GLN A 108 -6.59 -4.27 22.32
C GLN A 108 -6.54 -4.98 23.68
N ASP A 109 -5.42 -5.61 24.02
CA ASP A 109 -5.20 -6.25 25.32
C ASP A 109 -5.28 -5.23 26.48
N LYS A 110 -4.88 -3.97 26.27
CA LYS A 110 -5.00 -2.90 27.28
C LYS A 110 -6.41 -2.34 27.45
N VAL A 111 -7.27 -2.46 26.43
CA VAL A 111 -8.62 -1.84 26.43
C VAL A 111 -9.75 -2.88 26.43
N HIS A 112 -9.44 -4.17 26.54
CA HIS A 112 -10.43 -5.26 26.47
C HIS A 112 -11.44 -5.23 27.64
N THR A 113 -11.10 -4.57 28.75
CA THR A 113 -11.96 -4.46 29.95
C THR A 113 -13.06 -3.40 29.83
N LEU A 114 -13.11 -2.62 28.74
CA LEU A 114 -14.14 -1.62 28.55
C LEU A 114 -15.47 -2.29 28.16
N GLN A 115 -16.50 -2.13 29.00
CA GLN A 115 -17.87 -2.58 28.70
C GLN A 115 -18.37 -2.14 27.32
N GLU A 116 -17.99 -0.94 26.88
CA GLU A 116 -18.39 -0.35 25.59
C GLU A 116 -17.42 -0.67 24.44
N MET A 117 -16.40 -1.51 24.66
CA MET A 117 -15.39 -1.85 23.65
C MET A 117 -16.02 -2.46 22.41
N HIS A 118 -17.02 -3.32 22.55
CA HIS A 118 -17.68 -3.97 21.42
C HIS A 118 -18.37 -2.97 20.49
N LYS A 119 -19.04 -1.94 21.04
CA LYS A 119 -19.67 -0.89 20.22
C LYS A 119 -18.62 -0.05 19.48
N TYR A 120 -17.52 0.29 20.16
CA TYR A 120 -16.42 1.01 19.54
C TYR A 120 -15.71 0.20 18.46
N MET A 121 -15.44 -1.08 18.72
CA MET A 121 -14.85 -2.03 17.77
C MET A 121 -15.69 -2.12 16.50
N ARG A 122 -17.02 -2.22 16.64
CA ARG A 122 -17.95 -2.27 15.50
C ARG A 122 -17.88 -1.01 14.66
N ARG A 123 -17.95 0.18 15.28
CA ARG A 123 -17.84 1.48 14.58
C ARG A 123 -16.48 1.65 13.90
N SER A 124 -15.41 1.26 14.59
CA SER A 124 -14.04 1.30 14.07
C SER A 124 -13.88 0.38 12.85
N ASN A 125 -14.49 -0.81 12.89
CA ASN A 125 -14.47 -1.78 11.79
C ASN A 125 -15.25 -1.27 10.56
N ILE A 126 -16.40 -0.61 10.77
CA ILE A 126 -17.14 0.04 9.67
C ILE A 126 -16.26 1.10 9.01
N SER A 127 -15.68 2.02 9.79
CA SER A 127 -14.81 3.07 9.26
C SER A 127 -13.56 2.51 8.58
N TYR A 128 -13.01 1.41 9.10
CA TYR A 128 -11.91 0.67 8.48
C TYR A 128 -12.32 0.14 7.10
N ASN A 129 -13.46 -0.55 7.01
CA ASN A 129 -13.95 -1.15 5.77
C ASN A 129 -14.25 -0.09 4.72
N GLU A 130 -14.92 1.00 5.08
CA GLU A 130 -15.18 2.13 4.18
C GLU A 130 -13.89 2.68 3.57
N LYS A 131 -12.88 2.96 4.42
CA LYS A 131 -11.57 3.42 3.95
C LYS A 131 -10.88 2.38 3.08
N PHE A 132 -10.96 1.10 3.48
CA PHE A 132 -10.35 0.01 2.74
C PHE A 132 -10.94 -0.07 1.33
N HIS A 133 -12.26 -0.07 1.19
CA HIS A 133 -12.94 -0.13 -0.10
C HIS A 133 -12.69 1.12 -0.96
N LYS A 134 -12.65 2.32 -0.35
CA LYS A 134 -12.30 3.55 -1.06
C LYS A 134 -10.90 3.48 -1.67
N ILE A 135 -9.90 3.03 -0.91
CA ILE A 135 -8.53 2.87 -1.40
C ILE A 135 -8.45 1.74 -2.44
N LYS A 136 -9.20 0.63 -2.25
CA LYS A 136 -9.28 -0.46 -3.22
C LYS A 136 -9.76 0.02 -4.58
N LEU A 137 -10.80 0.86 -4.62
CA LEU A 137 -11.32 1.45 -5.86
C LEU A 137 -10.29 2.33 -6.57
N ILE A 138 -9.56 3.16 -5.81
CA ILE A 138 -8.46 3.98 -6.35
C ILE A 138 -7.37 3.09 -6.94
N ASN A 139 -7.00 2.01 -6.25
CA ASN A 139 -5.98 1.07 -6.73
C ASN A 139 -6.43 0.33 -7.99
N LYS A 140 -7.72 -0.03 -8.10
CA LYS A 140 -8.28 -0.61 -9.34
C LYS A 140 -8.07 0.33 -10.53
N LYS A 141 -8.45 1.61 -10.39
CA LYS A 141 -8.24 2.63 -11.43
C LYS A 141 -6.76 2.81 -11.80
N LYS A 142 -5.86 2.78 -10.80
CA LYS A 142 -4.40 2.84 -11.04
C LYS A 142 -3.91 1.67 -11.88
N ILE A 143 -4.42 0.47 -11.63
CA ILE A 143 -4.06 -0.73 -12.40
C ILE A 143 -4.60 -0.61 -13.83
N GLU A 144 -5.87 -0.26 -14.00
CA GLU A 144 -6.47 -0.02 -15.33
C GLU A 144 -5.64 0.98 -16.15
N THR A 145 -5.16 2.05 -15.51
CA THR A 145 -4.30 3.06 -16.15
C THR A 145 -2.94 2.48 -16.58
N LEU A 146 -2.34 1.62 -15.76
CA LEU A 146 -1.07 0.96 -16.07
C LEU A 146 -1.23 -0.08 -17.20
N SER A 147 -2.34 -0.81 -17.21
CA SER A 147 -2.65 -1.81 -18.24
C SER A 147 -2.94 -1.16 -19.59
N CYS A 148 -3.73 -0.08 -19.65
CA CYS A 148 -4.01 0.65 -20.89
C CYS A 148 -2.76 1.35 -21.47
N GLY A 149 -1.76 1.67 -20.64
CA GLY A 149 -0.48 2.23 -21.09
C GLY A 149 0.38 1.24 -21.88
N ARG A 150 0.25 -0.08 -21.65
CA ARG A 150 0.97 -1.12 -22.42
C ARG A 150 0.50 -1.21 -23.87
N GLY A 151 -0.81 -1.10 -24.11
CA GLY A 151 -1.39 -1.25 -25.45
C GLY A 151 -0.98 -0.17 -26.46
N LYS A 152 -0.46 0.98 -26.02
CA LYS A 152 0.02 2.04 -26.93
C LYS A 152 1.45 1.85 -27.43
N ASN A 153 2.24 1.00 -26.78
CA ASN A 153 3.64 0.75 -27.16
C ASN A 153 3.81 -0.48 -28.06
N GLU A 154 2.85 -1.40 -28.09
CA GLU A 154 2.91 -2.60 -28.95
C GLU A 154 2.52 -2.31 -30.41
N VAL A 155 1.63 -1.34 -30.66
CA VAL A 155 1.17 -0.98 -32.02
C VAL A 155 2.23 -0.25 -32.85
N LYS A 156 3.30 0.31 -32.23
CA LYS A 156 4.34 1.05 -32.96
C LYS A 156 5.49 0.19 -33.51
N ASN A 157 5.50 -1.10 -33.24
CA ASN A 157 6.58 -2.01 -33.66
C ASN A 157 6.15 -3.03 -34.73
N GLN A 158 4.97 -2.88 -35.35
CA GLN A 158 4.52 -3.76 -36.45
C GLN A 158 4.52 -3.10 -37.84
N ASP A 159 4.82 -1.80 -37.95
CA ASP A 159 4.86 -1.07 -39.23
C ASP A 159 6.28 -0.55 -39.59
N ARG A 160 7.34 -1.31 -39.29
CA ARG A 160 8.70 -1.03 -39.78
C ARG A 160 9.43 -2.28 -40.21
#